data_AF-A0AAN7RV59-F1
#
_entry.id   AF-A0AAN7RV59-F1
#
_cell.length_a   1.000
_cell.length_b   1.000
_cell.length_c   1.000
_cell.angle_alpha   90.00
_cell.angle_beta   90.00
_cell.angle_gamma   90.00
#
_symmetry.space_group_name_H-M   'P 1'
#
loop_
_entity.id
_entity.type
_entity.pdbx_description
1 polymer ?
#
loop_
_entity_poly.entity_id
_entity_poly.type
_entity_poly.pdbx_seq_one_letter_code
_entity_poly.pdbx_strand_id
1 'polypeptide(L)'
;MALVLSAHLQVTAVLALLLSVLSLAAGGKLLVVPVDGSHWLSMREVLDGLRQRGHEIVVVAPEISLFLKPTKDFVMKMYPVPFTQEKMDENFQAFLQDVLEEGSFLERFLKVYQSTKRVSDLAVSSCEHLLYNKELVRYLEDSKFDAVLTDPVLPCGLILAEHLSVPSVVFLRGIPCGLDFEATQCPNPPSYVPRIFTEHTDRMNFLQRVKNLIFDIPNYFLCDFVFQPYAKLASGFLQRDVTVLDLLRQASIWLMRLDFVLDYPRPLMPNIILIGGVNCAHKKLPQSRNHLKQLFHICCGAISLLEMGLQGETEGMGRAQGEGAASARLSRDVDGTHLLHCKRFSQREATRSAVPPRTTPASSLGHPLLFLY
;
A
#
# COMPACT_ATOMS: atom_id res chain seq x y z
N MET A 1 -62.36 20.85 13.17
CA MET A 1 -60.88 20.80 13.19
C MET A 1 -60.36 19.38 13.46
N ALA A 2 -60.70 18.38 12.62
CA ALA A 2 -60.38 16.96 12.92
C ALA A 2 -59.55 16.22 11.84
N LEU A 3 -59.16 16.88 10.74
CA LEU A 3 -58.48 16.24 9.61
C LEU A 3 -56.94 16.39 9.60
N VAL A 4 -56.36 17.25 10.44
CA VAL A 4 -54.91 17.56 10.39
C VAL A 4 -54.09 16.61 11.26
N LEU A 5 -54.65 16.06 12.35
CA LEU A 5 -53.91 15.17 13.27
C LEU A 5 -53.58 13.79 12.66
N SER A 6 -54.44 13.26 11.79
CA SER A 6 -54.30 11.91 11.22
C SER A 6 -53.13 11.79 10.24
N ALA A 7 -52.88 12.84 9.45
CA ALA A 7 -51.77 12.88 8.50
C ALA A 7 -50.41 12.88 9.22
N HIS A 8 -50.27 13.60 10.33
CA HIS A 8 -49.03 13.62 11.11
C HIS A 8 -48.68 12.26 11.71
N LEU A 9 -49.66 11.53 12.24
CA LEU A 9 -49.44 10.20 12.83
C LEU A 9 -49.01 9.17 11.77
N GLN A 10 -49.61 9.23 10.57
CA GLN A 10 -49.24 8.38 9.44
C GLN A 10 -47.82 8.69 8.94
N VAL A 11 -47.47 9.97 8.81
CA VAL A 11 -46.12 10.39 8.40
C VAL A 11 -45.08 9.95 9.44
N THR A 12 -45.35 10.09 10.73
CA THR A 12 -44.43 9.63 11.78
C THR A 12 -44.29 8.11 11.81
N ALA A 13 -45.36 7.36 11.56
CA ALA A 13 -45.32 5.90 11.50
C ALA A 13 -44.52 5.41 10.28
N VAL A 14 -44.71 6.03 9.11
CA VAL A 14 -43.93 5.75 7.90
C VAL A 14 -42.46 6.11 8.11
N LEU A 15 -42.16 7.25 8.75
CA LEU A 15 -40.79 7.66 9.05
C LEU A 15 -40.13 6.69 10.04
N ALA A 16 -40.84 6.25 11.09
CA ALA A 16 -40.35 5.27 12.04
C ALA A 16 -40.12 3.89 11.39
N LEU A 17 -41.02 3.47 10.48
CA LEU A 17 -40.85 2.25 9.70
C LEU A 17 -39.63 2.35 8.77
N LEU A 18 -39.47 3.46 8.04
CA LEU A 18 -38.31 3.72 7.20
C LEU A 18 -37.00 3.74 8.01
N LEU A 19 -36.99 4.37 9.19
CA LEU A 19 -35.85 4.38 10.11
C LEU A 19 -35.55 2.97 10.68
N SER A 20 -36.58 2.17 10.93
CA SER A 20 -36.41 0.78 11.36
C SER A 20 -35.81 -0.09 10.25
N VAL A 21 -36.19 0.13 9.00
CA VAL A 21 -35.62 -0.58 7.83
C VAL A 21 -34.21 -0.07 7.51
N LEU A 22 -33.90 1.21 7.75
CA LEU A 22 -32.55 1.78 7.63
C LEU A 22 -31.56 1.14 8.63
N SER A 23 -32.04 0.70 9.79
CA SER A 23 -31.22 -0.03 10.78
C SER A 23 -30.95 -1.50 10.42
N LEU A 24 -31.57 -2.03 9.36
CA LEU A 24 -31.35 -3.38 8.83
C LEU A 24 -30.40 -3.41 7.62
N ALA A 25 -29.51 -2.42 7.46
CA ALA A 25 -28.43 -2.53 6.49
C ALA A 25 -27.48 -3.67 6.90
N ALA A 26 -27.72 -4.87 6.38
CA ALA A 26 -26.81 -6.00 6.53
C ALA A 26 -25.48 -5.66 5.87
N GLY A 27 -24.37 -5.92 6.55
CA GLY A 27 -23.05 -5.75 5.95
C GLY A 27 -22.86 -6.77 4.83
N GLY A 28 -22.24 -6.33 3.73
CA GLY A 28 -21.91 -7.23 2.62
C GLY A 28 -20.85 -8.27 3.00
N LYS A 29 -20.81 -9.35 2.23
CA LYS A 29 -19.86 -10.46 2.35
C LYS A 29 -18.65 -10.23 1.47
N LEU A 30 -17.48 -10.11 2.08
CA LEU A 30 -16.22 -9.78 1.43
C LEU A 30 -15.30 -10.98 1.36
N LEU A 31 -14.79 -11.26 0.16
CA LEU A 31 -13.62 -12.10 -0.04
C LEU A 31 -12.37 -11.24 0.13
N VAL A 32 -11.46 -11.66 1.00
CA VAL A 32 -10.19 -10.96 1.23
C VAL A 32 -9.05 -11.81 0.70
N VAL A 33 -8.29 -11.26 -0.24
CA VAL A 33 -7.08 -11.86 -0.79
C VAL A 33 -5.89 -10.97 -0.41
N PRO A 34 -5.28 -11.21 0.77
CA PRO A 34 -4.26 -10.35 1.32
C PRO A 34 -2.87 -10.62 0.73
N VAL A 35 -1.98 -9.66 0.93
CA VAL A 35 -0.53 -9.85 0.79
C VAL A 35 0.05 -9.99 2.20
N ASP A 36 0.90 -10.99 2.40
CA ASP A 36 1.53 -11.26 3.70
C ASP A 36 2.49 -10.14 4.14
N GLY A 37 3.06 -10.22 5.33
CA GLY A 37 3.97 -9.21 5.84
C GLY A 37 3.25 -7.98 6.40
N SER A 38 3.87 -6.81 6.19
CA SER A 38 3.35 -5.52 6.67
C SER A 38 2.03 -5.10 6.01
N HIS A 39 1.75 -5.62 4.81
CA HIS A 39 0.52 -5.38 4.06
C HIS A 39 -0.68 -5.97 4.82
N TRP A 40 -0.57 -7.25 5.22
CA TRP A 40 -1.57 -7.91 6.04
C TRP A 40 -1.83 -7.21 7.37
N LEU A 41 -0.77 -6.80 8.08
CA LEU A 41 -0.91 -6.10 9.36
C LEU A 41 -1.74 -4.82 9.24
N SER A 42 -1.55 -4.07 8.14
CA SER A 42 -2.32 -2.84 7.90
C SER A 42 -3.75 -3.14 7.44
N MET A 43 -3.92 -4.16 6.60
CA MET A 43 -5.23 -4.57 6.10
C MET A 43 -6.13 -5.05 7.24
N ARG A 44 -5.57 -5.79 8.22
CA ARG A 44 -6.30 -6.32 9.36
C ARG A 44 -7.05 -5.25 10.16
N GLU A 45 -6.45 -4.08 10.35
CA GLU A 45 -7.10 -2.94 11.02
C GLU A 45 -8.37 -2.49 10.29
N VAL A 46 -8.35 -2.51 8.95
CA VAL A 46 -9.53 -2.22 8.12
C VAL A 46 -10.55 -3.34 8.22
N LEU A 47 -10.11 -4.61 8.20
CA LEU A 47 -11.00 -5.76 8.32
C LEU A 47 -11.75 -5.78 9.66
N ASP A 48 -11.07 -5.45 10.76
CA ASP A 48 -11.73 -5.33 12.07
C ASP A 48 -12.80 -4.24 12.07
N GLY A 49 -12.51 -3.09 11.46
CA GLY A 49 -13.49 -2.02 11.28
C GLY A 49 -14.69 -2.42 10.41
N LEU A 50 -14.48 -3.22 9.36
CA LEU A 50 -15.55 -3.73 8.49
C LEU A 50 -16.40 -4.77 9.22
N ARG A 51 -15.77 -5.70 9.93
CA ARG A 51 -16.46 -6.72 10.74
C ARG A 51 -17.35 -6.09 11.81
N GLN A 52 -16.85 -5.07 12.52
CA GLN A 52 -17.64 -4.34 13.52
C GLN A 52 -18.87 -3.64 12.93
N ARG A 53 -18.86 -3.35 11.62
CA ARG A 53 -19.99 -2.78 10.87
C ARG A 53 -20.91 -3.85 10.27
N GLY A 54 -20.71 -5.13 10.63
CA GLY A 54 -21.58 -6.24 10.25
C GLY A 54 -21.20 -6.91 8.93
N HIS A 55 -20.06 -6.60 8.32
CA HIS A 55 -19.58 -7.31 7.12
C HIS A 55 -19.15 -8.74 7.47
N GLU A 56 -19.58 -9.71 6.66
CA GLU A 56 -19.05 -11.08 6.70
C GLU A 56 -17.71 -11.10 5.95
N ILE A 57 -16.66 -11.62 6.59
CA ILE A 57 -15.30 -11.60 6.03
C ILE A 57 -14.78 -13.03 5.90
N VAL A 58 -14.40 -13.40 4.68
CA VAL A 58 -13.70 -14.64 4.38
C VAL A 58 -12.32 -14.30 3.81
N VAL A 59 -11.27 -14.67 4.53
CA VAL A 59 -9.89 -14.47 4.11
C VAL A 59 -9.37 -15.75 3.49
N VAL A 60 -8.77 -15.69 2.30
CA VAL A 60 -7.98 -16.80 1.74
C VAL A 60 -6.51 -16.59 2.09
N ALA A 61 -5.82 -17.64 2.53
CA ALA A 61 -4.41 -17.53 2.91
C ALA A 61 -3.64 -18.83 2.64
N PRO A 62 -2.35 -18.77 2.28
CA PRO A 62 -1.52 -19.96 2.19
C PRO A 62 -1.27 -20.55 3.59
N GLU A 63 -1.19 -21.89 3.69
CA GLU A 63 -0.86 -22.59 4.94
C GLU A 63 0.50 -22.16 5.53
N ILE A 64 1.45 -21.85 4.65
CA ILE A 64 2.76 -21.32 5.00
C ILE A 64 2.76 -19.82 4.77
N SER A 65 3.08 -19.06 5.82
CA SER A 65 2.95 -17.60 5.86
C SER A 65 3.83 -16.99 6.95
N LEU A 66 4.19 -15.72 6.80
CA LEU A 66 4.91 -14.93 7.81
C LEU A 66 3.96 -14.52 8.95
N PHE A 67 2.85 -13.85 8.61
CA PHE A 67 1.92 -13.25 9.60
C PHE A 67 0.46 -13.67 9.42
N LEU A 68 0.08 -14.32 8.31
CA LEU A 68 -1.27 -14.85 8.07
C LEU A 68 -1.50 -16.15 8.85
N LYS A 69 -1.64 -16.05 10.18
CA LYS A 69 -1.93 -17.19 11.06
C LYS A 69 -3.44 -17.29 11.35
N PRO A 70 -3.98 -18.50 11.59
CA PRO A 70 -5.39 -18.69 11.92
C PRO A 70 -5.83 -17.81 13.09
N THR A 71 -6.98 -17.16 12.95
CA THR A 71 -7.62 -16.36 14.00
C THR A 71 -9.09 -16.74 14.15
N LYS A 72 -9.68 -16.40 15.30
CA LYS A 72 -11.12 -16.51 15.55
C LYS A 72 -11.90 -15.28 15.07
N ASP A 73 -11.20 -14.21 14.67
CA ASP A 73 -11.82 -12.95 14.27
C ASP A 73 -12.49 -13.01 12.89
N PHE A 74 -11.95 -13.85 11.98
CA PHE A 74 -12.43 -13.99 10.60
C PHE A 74 -12.49 -15.47 10.21
N VAL A 75 -13.34 -15.79 9.23
CA VAL A 75 -13.27 -17.09 8.56
C VAL A 75 -12.03 -17.09 7.67
N MET A 76 -11.12 -18.03 7.90
CA MET A 76 -9.94 -18.20 7.06
C MET A 76 -10.00 -19.52 6.29
N LYS A 77 -9.83 -19.45 4.97
CA LYS A 77 -9.71 -20.59 4.06
C LYS A 77 -8.24 -20.75 3.67
N MET A 78 -7.62 -21.77 4.25
CA MET A 78 -6.20 -22.05 4.02
C MET A 78 -6.04 -22.95 2.78
N TYR A 79 -4.96 -22.77 2.02
CA TYR A 79 -4.60 -23.63 0.89
C TYR A 79 -3.12 -24.05 0.93
N PRO A 80 -2.80 -25.26 0.45
CA PRO A 80 -1.43 -25.77 0.46
C PRO A 80 -0.56 -25.05 -0.57
N VAL A 81 0.74 -24.96 -0.27
CA VAL A 81 1.75 -24.33 -1.13
C VAL A 81 2.99 -25.23 -1.25
N PRO A 82 3.75 -25.16 -2.36
CA PRO A 82 4.80 -26.13 -2.67
C PRO A 82 6.16 -25.74 -2.05
N PHE A 83 6.16 -25.09 -0.89
CA PHE A 83 7.36 -24.63 -0.20
C PHE A 83 7.18 -24.73 1.31
N THR A 84 8.30 -24.83 2.04
CA THR A 84 8.29 -24.95 3.49
C THR A 84 8.38 -23.59 4.19
N GLN A 85 8.08 -23.55 5.49
CA GLN A 85 8.23 -22.34 6.30
C GLN A 85 9.69 -21.89 6.35
N GLU A 86 10.63 -22.83 6.46
CA GLU A 86 12.07 -22.55 6.46
C GLU A 86 12.49 -21.84 5.17
N LYS A 87 12.00 -22.33 4.03
CA LYS A 87 12.33 -21.71 2.74
C LYS A 87 11.78 -20.30 2.60
N MET A 88 10.56 -20.06 3.09
CA MET A 88 9.96 -18.73 3.14
C MET A 88 10.77 -17.79 4.04
N ASP A 89 11.10 -18.24 5.25
CA ASP A 89 11.83 -17.46 6.23
C ASP A 89 13.25 -17.13 5.73
N GLU A 90 13.96 -18.10 5.14
CA GLU A 90 15.28 -17.90 4.52
C GLU A 90 15.24 -16.84 3.42
N ASN A 91 14.31 -16.96 2.47
CA ASN A 91 14.19 -16.01 1.36
C ASN A 91 13.82 -14.61 1.87
N PHE A 92 12.96 -14.52 2.89
CA PHE A 92 12.59 -13.24 3.49
C PHE A 92 13.76 -12.61 4.26
N GLN A 93 14.52 -13.39 5.03
CA GLN A 93 15.71 -12.90 5.75
C GLN A 93 16.82 -12.47 4.77
N ALA A 94 17.09 -13.27 3.73
CA ALA A 94 18.05 -12.91 2.69
C ALA A 94 17.64 -11.61 1.99
N PHE A 95 16.36 -11.48 1.65
CA PHE A 95 15.81 -10.24 1.12
C PHE A 95 16.11 -9.06 2.05
N LEU A 96 15.74 -9.14 3.33
CA LEU A 96 16.00 -8.08 4.30
C LEU A 96 17.48 -7.75 4.48
N GLN A 97 18.37 -8.73 4.39
CA GLN A 97 19.81 -8.50 4.47
C GLN A 97 20.30 -7.74 3.24
N ASP A 98 19.98 -8.23 2.04
CA ASP A 98 20.40 -7.61 0.77
C ASP A 98 19.87 -6.18 0.60
N VAL A 99 18.67 -5.91 1.13
CA VAL A 99 18.05 -4.59 1.21
C VAL A 99 18.91 -3.59 2.00
N LEU A 100 19.38 -4.05 3.17
CA LEU A 100 20.02 -3.23 4.20
C LEU A 100 21.53 -3.18 4.05
N GLU A 101 22.12 -4.11 3.29
CA GLU A 101 23.55 -4.21 3.08
C GLU A 101 24.08 -2.97 2.32
N GLU A 102 25.15 -2.40 2.84
CA GLU A 102 25.90 -1.34 2.18
C GLU A 102 26.90 -1.96 1.19
N GLY A 103 27.07 -1.32 0.04
CA GLY A 103 27.97 -1.84 -0.98
C GLY A 103 27.99 -0.97 -2.22
N SER A 104 28.71 -1.41 -3.25
CA SER A 104 28.65 -0.74 -4.54
C SER A 104 27.24 -0.82 -5.12
N PHE A 105 26.84 0.22 -5.83
CA PHE A 105 25.55 0.32 -6.51
C PHE A 105 25.18 -0.95 -7.29
N LEU A 106 26.11 -1.43 -8.13
CA LEU A 106 25.84 -2.52 -9.06
C LEU A 106 25.66 -3.84 -8.31
N GLU A 107 26.49 -4.07 -7.30
CA GLU A 107 26.39 -5.24 -6.44
C GLU A 107 25.05 -5.25 -5.69
N ARG A 108 24.68 -4.12 -5.09
CA ARG A 108 23.42 -3.97 -4.38
C ARG A 108 22.21 -4.18 -5.29
N PHE A 109 22.22 -3.56 -6.48
CA PHE A 109 21.18 -3.74 -7.49
C PHE A 109 21.00 -5.23 -7.81
N LEU A 110 22.10 -5.93 -8.11
CA LEU A 110 22.06 -7.35 -8.48
C LEU A 110 21.58 -8.24 -7.32
N LYS A 111 22.05 -8.01 -6.09
CA LYS A 111 21.62 -8.75 -4.89
C LYS A 111 20.12 -8.58 -4.65
N VAL A 112 19.66 -7.33 -4.59
CA VAL A 112 18.24 -7.03 -4.41
C VAL A 112 17.40 -7.59 -5.54
N TYR A 113 17.87 -7.49 -6.78
CA TYR A 113 17.17 -8.04 -7.93
C TYR A 113 16.96 -9.55 -7.80
N GLN A 114 18.02 -10.29 -7.45
CA GLN A 114 17.91 -11.73 -7.25
C GLN A 114 16.99 -12.09 -6.08
N SER A 115 17.07 -11.38 -4.95
CA SER A 115 16.24 -11.66 -3.79
C SER A 115 14.78 -11.28 -4.00
N THR A 116 14.50 -10.17 -4.68
CA THR A 116 13.13 -9.80 -5.07
C THR A 116 12.55 -10.81 -6.03
N LYS A 117 13.34 -11.30 -7.00
CA LYS A 117 12.93 -12.39 -7.89
C LYS A 117 12.53 -13.64 -7.11
N ARG A 118 13.36 -14.09 -6.16
CA ARG A 118 13.05 -15.27 -5.33
C ARG A 118 11.77 -15.12 -4.53
N VAL A 119 11.53 -13.94 -3.95
CA VAL A 119 10.28 -13.65 -3.21
C VAL A 119 9.09 -13.61 -4.16
N SER A 120 9.24 -12.99 -5.34
CA SER A 120 8.22 -12.93 -6.38
C SER A 120 7.87 -14.33 -6.91
N ASP A 121 8.85 -15.20 -7.13
CA ASP A 121 8.64 -16.57 -7.60
C ASP A 121 7.81 -17.39 -6.60
N LEU A 122 8.08 -17.24 -5.29
CA LEU A 122 7.25 -17.86 -4.24
C LEU A 122 5.82 -17.30 -4.24
N ALA A 123 5.67 -15.98 -4.40
CA ALA A 123 4.37 -15.34 -4.43
C ALA A 123 3.53 -15.75 -5.67
N VAL A 124 4.16 -15.87 -6.84
CA VAL A 124 3.52 -16.39 -8.07
C VAL A 124 3.12 -17.85 -7.87
N SER A 125 3.99 -18.67 -7.30
CA SER A 125 3.68 -20.08 -7.04
C SER A 125 2.52 -20.25 -6.05
N SER A 126 2.48 -19.44 -4.99
CA SER A 126 1.34 -19.39 -4.06
C SER A 126 0.05 -18.98 -4.76
N CYS A 127 0.11 -17.98 -5.65
CA CYS A 127 -1.01 -17.55 -6.48
C CYS A 127 -1.56 -18.69 -7.35
N GLU A 128 -0.66 -19.42 -8.02
CA GLU A 128 -1.02 -20.55 -8.86
C GLU A 128 -1.73 -21.64 -8.05
N HIS A 129 -1.22 -21.96 -6.86
CA HIS A 129 -1.85 -22.95 -5.97
C HIS A 129 -3.21 -22.49 -5.43
N LEU A 130 -3.42 -21.19 -5.22
CA LEU A 130 -4.73 -20.63 -4.90
C LEU A 130 -5.70 -20.81 -6.07
N LEU A 131 -5.31 -20.36 -7.27
CA LEU A 131 -6.17 -20.35 -8.45
C LEU A 131 -6.50 -21.76 -8.95
N TYR A 132 -5.56 -22.70 -8.89
CA TYR A 132 -5.79 -24.07 -9.35
C TYR A 132 -6.28 -25.04 -8.25
N ASN A 133 -6.52 -24.56 -7.03
CA ASN A 133 -7.20 -25.34 -6.00
C ASN A 133 -8.71 -25.41 -6.32
N LYS A 134 -9.10 -26.49 -7.03
CA LYS A 134 -10.48 -26.70 -7.50
C LYS A 134 -11.52 -26.72 -6.38
N GLU A 135 -11.17 -27.25 -5.21
CA GLU A 135 -12.12 -27.30 -4.08
C GLU A 135 -12.35 -25.90 -3.52
N LEU A 136 -11.27 -25.14 -3.30
CA LEU A 136 -11.35 -23.78 -2.80
C LEU A 136 -12.06 -22.85 -3.79
N VAL A 137 -11.70 -22.89 -5.08
CA VAL A 137 -12.34 -22.04 -6.10
C VAL A 137 -13.83 -22.33 -6.21
N ARG A 138 -14.26 -23.59 -6.19
CA ARG A 138 -15.69 -23.95 -6.14
C ARG A 138 -16.39 -23.39 -4.90
N TYR A 139 -15.76 -23.51 -3.74
CA TYR A 139 -16.28 -22.89 -2.52
C TYR A 139 -16.43 -21.37 -2.67
N LEU A 140 -15.48 -20.70 -3.34
CA LEU A 140 -15.55 -19.25 -3.56
C LEU A 140 -16.69 -18.87 -4.51
N GLU A 141 -16.89 -19.64 -5.58
CA GLU A 141 -18.01 -19.50 -6.53
C GLU A 141 -19.37 -19.66 -5.82
N ASP A 142 -19.52 -20.71 -5.01
CA ASP A 142 -20.75 -21.02 -4.29
C ASP A 142 -21.05 -20.02 -3.15
N SER A 143 -20.02 -19.34 -2.64
CA SER A 143 -20.12 -18.46 -1.47
C SER A 143 -20.79 -17.11 -1.74
N LYS A 144 -20.94 -16.70 -3.01
CA LYS A 144 -21.61 -15.47 -3.47
C LYS A 144 -21.14 -14.20 -2.72
N PHE A 145 -19.91 -13.80 -2.99
CA PHE A 145 -19.34 -12.56 -2.43
C PHE A 145 -19.90 -11.31 -3.09
N ASP A 146 -19.97 -10.21 -2.33
CA ASP A 146 -20.38 -8.90 -2.83
C ASP A 146 -19.21 -8.11 -3.44
N ALA A 147 -17.99 -8.33 -2.93
CA ALA A 147 -16.76 -7.74 -3.46
C ALA A 147 -15.51 -8.52 -3.03
N VAL A 148 -14.41 -8.32 -3.75
CA VAL A 148 -13.07 -8.76 -3.33
C VAL A 148 -12.27 -7.56 -2.81
N LEU A 149 -11.79 -7.64 -1.57
CA LEU A 149 -10.79 -6.73 -1.02
C LEU A 149 -9.40 -7.35 -1.17
N THR A 150 -8.50 -6.67 -1.90
CA THR A 150 -7.17 -7.23 -2.19
C THR A 150 -6.09 -6.16 -2.26
N ASP A 151 -4.84 -6.55 -2.07
CA ASP A 151 -3.68 -5.68 -2.31
C ASP A 151 -3.08 -5.99 -3.69
N PRO A 152 -3.11 -5.03 -4.64
CA PRO A 152 -2.76 -5.25 -6.04
C PRO A 152 -1.27 -5.49 -6.29
N VAL A 153 -0.41 -5.39 -5.27
CA VAL A 153 1.01 -5.78 -5.38
C VAL A 153 1.13 -7.24 -5.83
N LEU A 154 0.23 -8.11 -5.36
CA LEU A 154 0.08 -9.46 -5.89
C LEU A 154 -1.32 -9.57 -6.54
N PRO A 155 -1.43 -9.60 -7.88
CA PRO A 155 -2.71 -9.43 -8.58
C PRO A 155 -3.67 -10.65 -8.48
N CYS A 156 -3.35 -11.67 -7.68
CA CYS A 156 -4.16 -12.87 -7.48
C CYS A 156 -5.60 -12.56 -7.10
N GLY A 157 -5.81 -11.57 -6.21
CA GLY A 157 -7.16 -11.18 -5.83
C GLY A 157 -7.93 -10.50 -6.95
N LEU A 158 -7.26 -9.79 -7.85
CA LEU A 158 -7.89 -9.21 -9.03
C LEU A 158 -8.27 -10.29 -10.04
N ILE A 159 -7.43 -11.32 -10.21
CA ILE A 159 -7.75 -12.49 -11.05
C ILE A 159 -8.99 -13.21 -10.50
N LEU A 160 -9.08 -13.41 -9.19
CA LEU A 160 -10.26 -14.00 -8.56
C LEU A 160 -11.50 -13.11 -8.69
N ALA A 161 -11.36 -11.79 -8.53
CA ALA A 161 -12.48 -10.87 -8.70
C ALA A 161 -13.07 -10.94 -10.12
N GLU A 162 -12.19 -10.98 -11.14
CA GLU A 162 -12.58 -11.18 -12.54
C GLU A 162 -13.30 -12.52 -12.73
N HIS A 163 -12.71 -13.62 -12.26
CA HIS A 163 -13.29 -14.97 -12.39
C HIS A 163 -14.66 -15.09 -11.73
N LEU A 164 -14.82 -14.52 -10.54
CA LEU A 164 -16.07 -14.52 -9.79
C LEU A 164 -17.07 -13.47 -10.30
N SER A 165 -16.65 -12.59 -11.22
CA SER A 165 -17.46 -11.48 -11.75
C SER A 165 -18.02 -10.57 -10.66
N VAL A 166 -17.19 -10.23 -9.66
CA VAL A 166 -17.55 -9.33 -8.56
C VAL A 166 -16.62 -8.09 -8.54
N PRO A 167 -17.09 -6.93 -8.05
CA PRO A 167 -16.25 -5.74 -7.99
C PRO A 167 -15.04 -5.95 -7.06
N SER A 168 -13.90 -5.39 -7.44
CA SER A 168 -12.70 -5.37 -6.60
C SER A 168 -12.50 -4.02 -5.91
N VAL A 169 -12.10 -4.09 -4.65
CA VAL A 169 -11.66 -2.98 -3.81
C VAL A 169 -10.17 -3.18 -3.57
N VAL A 170 -9.34 -2.27 -4.07
CA VAL A 170 -7.89 -2.38 -3.92
C VAL A 170 -7.41 -1.63 -2.69
N PHE A 171 -6.54 -2.26 -1.92
CA PHE A 171 -5.91 -1.71 -0.73
C PHE A 171 -4.41 -1.60 -1.00
N LEU A 172 -3.89 -0.39 -1.17
CA LEU A 172 -2.49 -0.19 -1.57
C LEU A 172 -1.92 1.10 -0.99
N ARG A 173 -0.59 1.24 -1.00
CA ARG A 173 0.08 2.55 -0.83
C ARG A 173 0.43 3.18 -2.19
N GLY A 174 0.88 2.35 -3.12
CA GLY A 174 1.24 2.66 -4.49
C GLY A 174 1.91 1.45 -5.13
N ILE A 175 2.04 1.45 -6.45
CA ILE A 175 2.81 0.44 -7.19
C ILE A 175 4.09 1.15 -7.66
N PRO A 176 5.31 0.68 -7.33
CA PRO A 176 6.53 1.45 -7.62
C PRO A 176 6.69 1.90 -9.07
N CYS A 177 6.22 1.08 -10.02
CA CYS A 177 6.22 1.45 -11.43
C CYS A 177 5.12 2.38 -11.92
N GLY A 178 4.26 2.85 -11.02
CA GLY A 178 3.17 3.75 -11.35
C GLY A 178 2.01 3.10 -12.10
N LEU A 179 1.93 1.77 -12.15
CA LEU A 179 0.82 1.07 -12.80
C LEU A 179 -0.54 1.43 -12.18
N ASP A 180 -0.57 1.85 -10.92
CA ASP A 180 -1.77 2.38 -10.26
C ASP A 180 -2.26 3.70 -10.89
N PHE A 181 -1.35 4.57 -11.32
CA PHE A 181 -1.71 5.80 -12.05
C PHE A 181 -2.27 5.49 -13.44
N GLU A 182 -1.65 4.54 -14.15
CA GLU A 182 -2.13 4.13 -15.47
C GLU A 182 -3.48 3.41 -15.38
N ALA A 183 -3.67 2.54 -14.38
CA ALA A 183 -4.94 1.85 -14.16
C ALA A 183 -6.08 2.81 -13.80
N THR A 184 -5.81 3.79 -12.94
CA THR A 184 -6.80 4.79 -12.53
C THR A 184 -7.00 5.92 -13.53
N GLN A 185 -6.13 6.04 -14.54
CA GLN A 185 -6.05 7.20 -15.43
C GLN A 185 -5.86 8.52 -14.65
N CYS A 186 -5.26 8.44 -13.46
CA CYS A 186 -5.04 9.59 -12.59
C CYS A 186 -3.80 10.38 -13.08
N PRO A 187 -3.90 11.70 -13.31
CA PRO A 187 -2.75 12.48 -13.78
C PRO A 187 -1.60 12.46 -12.76
N ASN A 188 -0.39 12.16 -13.24
CA ASN A 188 0.81 12.02 -12.42
C ASN A 188 1.99 12.86 -12.94
N PRO A 189 1.91 14.19 -12.93
CA PRO A 189 2.89 15.03 -13.63
C PRO A 189 4.23 15.14 -12.85
N PRO A 190 5.37 14.81 -13.49
CA PRO A 190 6.69 14.89 -12.86
C PRO A 190 7.18 16.33 -12.64
N SER A 191 6.41 17.35 -13.05
CA SER A 191 6.78 18.75 -12.86
C SER A 191 6.58 19.25 -11.42
N TYR A 192 5.72 18.58 -10.64
CA TYR A 192 5.45 18.92 -9.23
C TYR A 192 5.14 17.71 -8.34
N VAL A 193 4.89 16.52 -8.90
CA VAL A 193 4.79 15.29 -8.10
C VAL A 193 6.18 14.67 -8.03
N PRO A 194 6.85 14.66 -6.86
CA PRO A 194 8.18 14.08 -6.73
C PRO A 194 8.12 12.56 -6.90
N ARG A 195 9.06 12.02 -7.67
CA ARG A 195 9.29 10.59 -7.81
C ARG A 195 9.99 10.07 -6.59
N ILE A 196 9.63 8.84 -6.23
CA ILE A 196 10.30 8.10 -5.17
C ILE A 196 11.81 8.08 -5.52
N PHE A 197 12.66 8.16 -4.50
CA PHE A 197 14.14 8.20 -4.61
C PHE A 197 14.77 9.49 -5.14
N THR A 198 14.00 10.49 -5.57
CA THR A 198 14.59 11.79 -5.94
C THR A 198 14.92 12.67 -4.72
N GLU A 199 14.35 12.33 -3.56
CA GLU A 199 14.36 13.15 -2.33
C GLU A 199 13.82 14.58 -2.54
N HIS A 200 13.09 14.79 -3.63
CA HIS A 200 12.51 16.07 -3.97
C HIS A 200 11.22 16.32 -3.21
N THR A 201 10.84 17.59 -3.15
CA THR A 201 9.56 18.05 -2.62
C THR A 201 8.62 18.42 -3.77
N ASP A 202 7.38 18.82 -3.46
CA ASP A 202 6.48 19.46 -4.43
C ASP A 202 7.02 20.78 -4.99
N ARG A 203 8.04 21.36 -4.34
CA ARG A 203 8.79 22.52 -4.81
C ARG A 203 10.13 22.09 -5.42
N MET A 204 10.14 22.03 -6.75
CA MET A 204 11.33 21.71 -7.54
C MET A 204 11.74 22.86 -8.45
N ASN A 205 13.04 23.17 -8.48
CA ASN A 205 13.66 24.00 -9.51
C ASN A 205 13.74 23.24 -10.86
N PHE A 206 14.20 23.93 -11.91
CA PHE A 206 14.25 23.33 -13.24
C PHE A 206 15.07 22.03 -13.30
N LEU A 207 16.29 22.01 -12.74
CA LEU A 207 17.16 20.82 -12.76
C LEU A 207 16.57 19.67 -11.94
N GLN A 208 15.94 19.98 -10.81
CA GLN A 208 15.23 18.98 -10.00
C GLN A 208 14.06 18.38 -10.78
N ARG A 209 13.31 19.17 -11.57
CA ARG A 209 12.25 18.65 -12.45
C ARG A 209 12.80 17.77 -13.57
N VAL A 210 13.95 18.14 -14.14
CA VAL A 210 14.64 17.32 -15.15
C VAL A 210 15.08 15.98 -14.53
N LYS A 211 15.70 16.00 -13.34
CA LYS A 211 16.02 14.78 -12.59
C LYS A 211 14.74 13.97 -12.33
N ASN A 212 13.69 14.61 -11.85
CA ASN A 212 12.42 13.95 -11.55
C ASN A 212 11.80 13.26 -12.76
N LEU A 213 11.86 13.89 -13.95
CA LEU A 213 11.44 13.30 -15.21
C LEU A 213 12.32 12.11 -15.61
N ILE A 214 13.65 12.19 -15.43
CA ILE A 214 14.55 11.07 -15.71
C ILE A 214 14.22 9.87 -14.84
N PHE A 215 13.82 10.08 -13.58
CA PHE A 215 13.38 9.01 -12.66
C PHE A 215 11.98 8.47 -12.98
N ASP A 216 11.20 9.14 -13.81
CA ASP A 216 9.89 8.68 -14.24
C ASP A 216 9.97 7.64 -15.37
N ILE A 217 11.02 7.72 -16.20
CA ILE A 217 11.19 6.92 -17.42
C ILE A 217 11.45 5.41 -17.15
N PRO A 218 12.29 5.01 -16.18
CA PRO A 218 12.72 3.61 -16.03
C PRO A 218 11.64 2.64 -15.51
N ASN A 219 10.46 3.14 -15.14
CA ASN A 219 9.48 2.34 -14.41
C ASN A 219 8.75 1.26 -15.24
N TYR A 220 8.75 1.36 -16.57
CA TYR A 220 8.08 0.39 -17.43
C TYR A 220 8.75 -1.00 -17.44
N PHE A 221 10.08 -1.06 -17.60
CA PHE A 221 10.80 -2.34 -17.73
C PHE A 221 10.77 -3.18 -16.46
N LEU A 222 10.82 -2.51 -15.30
CA LEU A 222 10.83 -3.16 -14.00
C LEU A 222 9.49 -3.84 -13.71
N CYS A 223 8.40 -3.24 -14.17
CA CYS A 223 7.07 -3.78 -13.94
C CYS A 223 6.71 -4.95 -14.83
N ASP A 224 7.18 -4.95 -16.08
CA ASP A 224 7.08 -6.15 -16.90
C ASP A 224 7.76 -7.33 -16.21
N PHE A 225 8.95 -7.16 -15.66
CA PHE A 225 9.64 -8.24 -14.97
C PHE A 225 8.82 -8.87 -13.82
N VAL A 226 8.19 -8.05 -12.98
CA VAL A 226 7.40 -8.52 -11.82
C VAL A 226 6.04 -9.06 -12.24
N PHE A 227 5.35 -8.40 -13.18
CA PHE A 227 3.96 -8.69 -13.50
C PHE A 227 3.76 -9.66 -14.68
N GLN A 228 4.77 -9.88 -15.54
CA GLN A 228 4.65 -10.83 -16.65
C GLN A 228 4.29 -12.27 -16.22
N PRO A 229 4.87 -12.86 -15.15
CA PRO A 229 4.43 -14.17 -14.67
C PRO A 229 2.95 -14.19 -14.27
N TYR A 230 2.48 -13.12 -13.63
CA TYR A 230 1.07 -12.98 -13.26
C TYR A 230 0.15 -12.80 -14.46
N ALA A 231 0.56 -12.05 -15.49
CA ALA A 231 -0.22 -11.90 -16.72
C ALA A 231 -0.40 -13.27 -17.41
N LYS A 232 0.66 -14.07 -17.50
CA LYS A 232 0.58 -15.44 -18.04
C LYS A 232 -0.34 -16.34 -17.22
N LEU A 233 -0.20 -16.30 -15.89
CA LEU A 233 -1.04 -17.07 -14.98
C LEU A 233 -2.52 -16.65 -15.09
N ALA A 234 -2.79 -15.35 -15.15
CA ALA A 234 -4.13 -14.80 -15.30
C ALA A 234 -4.77 -15.24 -16.62
N SER A 235 -4.05 -15.11 -17.75
CA SER A 235 -4.55 -15.53 -19.06
C SER A 235 -4.82 -17.03 -19.14
N GLY A 236 -3.93 -17.85 -18.54
CA GLY A 236 -4.10 -19.29 -18.46
C GLY A 236 -5.27 -19.71 -17.56
N PHE A 237 -5.51 -19.00 -16.46
CA PHE A 237 -6.63 -19.29 -15.56
C PHE A 237 -7.97 -18.84 -16.14
N LEU A 238 -8.05 -17.61 -16.66
CA LEU A 238 -9.25 -17.00 -17.22
C LEU A 238 -9.56 -17.44 -18.65
N GLN A 239 -8.68 -18.22 -19.28
CA GLN A 239 -8.82 -18.76 -20.64
C GLN A 239 -9.02 -17.67 -21.72
N ARG A 240 -8.40 -16.50 -21.52
CA ARG A 240 -8.41 -15.37 -22.46
C ARG A 240 -7.18 -14.50 -22.24
N ASP A 241 -6.72 -13.80 -23.27
CA ASP A 241 -5.61 -12.87 -23.12
C ASP A 241 -6.00 -11.70 -22.21
N VAL A 242 -5.26 -11.53 -21.12
CA VAL A 242 -5.38 -10.41 -20.17
C VAL A 242 -4.01 -9.88 -19.76
N THR A 243 -3.93 -8.59 -19.51
CA THR A 243 -2.79 -7.97 -18.84
C THR A 243 -3.12 -7.66 -17.38
N VAL A 244 -2.11 -7.50 -16.53
CA VAL A 244 -2.32 -7.04 -15.14
C VAL A 244 -2.95 -5.65 -15.12
N LEU A 245 -2.63 -4.80 -16.10
CA LEU A 245 -3.23 -3.49 -16.25
C LEU A 245 -4.75 -3.57 -16.52
N ASP A 246 -5.19 -4.52 -17.36
CA ASP A 246 -6.63 -4.73 -17.63
C ASP A 246 -7.39 -5.15 -16.37
N LEU A 247 -6.76 -5.96 -15.52
CA LEU A 247 -7.34 -6.36 -14.23
C LEU A 247 -7.41 -5.17 -13.26
N LEU A 248 -6.35 -4.34 -13.20
CA LEU A 248 -6.32 -3.16 -12.33
C LEU A 248 -7.33 -2.09 -12.75
N ARG A 249 -7.54 -1.88 -14.05
CA ARG A 249 -8.51 -0.91 -14.58
C ARG A 249 -9.96 -1.20 -14.14
N GLN A 250 -10.25 -2.45 -13.77
CA GLN A 250 -11.58 -2.87 -13.32
C GLN A 250 -11.82 -2.64 -11.82
N ALA A 251 -10.80 -2.19 -11.07
CA ALA A 251 -10.94 -1.88 -9.66
C ALA A 251 -11.96 -0.77 -9.43
N SER A 252 -13.00 -1.09 -8.65
CA SER A 252 -14.13 -0.19 -8.38
C SER A 252 -13.76 0.90 -7.39
N ILE A 253 -13.01 0.55 -6.33
CA ILE A 253 -12.60 1.49 -5.27
C ILE A 253 -11.12 1.29 -4.98
N TRP A 254 -10.41 2.40 -4.79
CA TRP A 254 -8.99 2.42 -4.44
C TRP A 254 -8.81 2.98 -3.03
N LEU A 255 -8.62 2.11 -2.05
CA LEU A 255 -8.27 2.46 -0.67
C LEU A 255 -6.76 2.70 -0.59
N MET A 256 -6.36 3.98 -0.66
CA MET A 256 -4.96 4.37 -0.65
C MET A 256 -4.47 4.71 0.75
N ARG A 257 -3.41 4.04 1.22
CA ARG A 257 -2.74 4.27 2.51
C ARG A 257 -1.84 5.52 2.49
N LEU A 258 -2.44 6.66 2.15
CA LEU A 258 -1.79 7.96 2.03
C LEU A 258 -2.56 8.99 2.87
N ASP A 259 -1.88 10.08 3.25
CA ASP A 259 -2.45 11.16 4.05
C ASP A 259 -1.98 12.52 3.53
N PHE A 260 -2.91 13.48 3.41
CA PHE A 260 -2.60 14.83 2.92
C PHE A 260 -1.59 15.62 3.77
N VAL A 261 -1.34 15.19 5.01
CA VAL A 261 -0.34 15.81 5.90
C VAL A 261 1.07 15.29 5.59
N LEU A 262 1.20 14.05 5.13
CA LEU A 262 2.49 13.38 4.92
C LEU A 262 2.88 13.28 3.45
N ASP A 263 1.89 13.19 2.57
CA ASP A 263 2.09 13.00 1.13
C ASP A 263 1.96 14.31 0.37
N TYR A 264 2.75 14.45 -0.70
CA TYR A 264 2.73 15.63 -1.54
C TYR A 264 1.42 15.74 -2.34
N PRO A 265 0.96 16.98 -2.62
CA PRO A 265 -0.27 17.20 -3.37
C PRO A 265 -0.18 16.60 -4.77
N ARG A 266 -1.13 15.72 -5.09
CA ARG A 266 -1.32 15.14 -6.42
C ARG A 266 -2.80 15.00 -6.76
N PRO A 267 -3.16 14.94 -8.05
CA PRO A 267 -4.51 14.63 -8.48
C PRO A 267 -5.01 13.30 -7.91
N LEU A 268 -6.32 13.19 -7.71
CA LEU A 268 -7.00 11.97 -7.26
C LEU A 268 -8.28 11.77 -8.08
N MET A 269 -8.61 10.51 -8.35
CA MET A 269 -9.86 10.13 -9.00
C MET A 269 -10.99 10.00 -7.97
N PRO A 270 -12.27 10.18 -8.36
CA PRO A 270 -13.41 10.12 -7.42
C PRO A 270 -13.57 8.80 -6.67
N ASN A 271 -13.06 7.70 -7.23
CA ASN A 271 -13.09 6.37 -6.62
C ASN A 271 -11.84 6.05 -5.76
N ILE A 272 -10.96 7.04 -5.56
CA ILE A 272 -9.81 6.94 -4.65
C ILE A 272 -10.19 7.49 -3.27
N ILE A 273 -10.06 6.65 -2.25
CA ILE A 273 -10.34 6.99 -0.85
C ILE A 273 -9.04 6.89 -0.07
N LEU A 274 -8.63 8.00 0.53
CA LEU A 274 -7.43 8.03 1.37
C LEU A 274 -7.75 7.48 2.76
N ILE A 275 -6.98 6.48 3.18
CA ILE A 275 -7.09 5.79 4.47
C ILE A 275 -5.76 5.84 5.23
N GLY A 276 -5.10 7.00 5.22
CA GLY A 276 -3.93 7.27 6.04
C GLY A 276 -4.19 7.05 7.54
N GLY A 277 -3.17 6.64 8.29
CA GLY A 277 -3.26 6.53 9.75
C GLY A 277 -4.04 5.31 10.29
N VAL A 278 -4.49 4.38 9.43
CA VAL A 278 -5.22 3.16 9.87
C VAL A 278 -4.48 2.34 10.93
N ASN A 279 -3.14 2.33 10.89
CA ASN A 279 -2.30 1.59 11.83
C ASN A 279 -2.17 2.29 13.21
N CYS A 280 -2.66 3.52 13.36
CA CYS A 280 -2.53 4.32 14.59
C CYS A 280 -3.72 4.16 15.55
N ALA A 281 -4.73 3.35 15.19
CA ALA A 281 -5.91 3.13 16.02
C ALA A 281 -5.59 2.50 17.39
N HIS A 282 -4.48 1.76 17.48
CA HIS A 282 -4.03 1.10 18.71
C HIS A 282 -3.19 2.04 19.59
N LYS A 283 -3.81 2.57 20.65
CA LYS A 283 -3.20 3.51 21.62
C LYS A 283 -2.03 2.96 22.47
N LYS A 284 -1.63 1.70 22.31
CA LYS A 284 -0.54 1.10 23.11
C LYS A 284 0.34 0.21 22.24
N LEU A 285 1.54 0.69 21.93
CA LEU A 285 2.65 -0.20 21.55
C LEU A 285 2.96 -1.09 22.77
N PRO A 286 2.88 -2.43 22.67
CA PRO A 286 3.36 -3.29 23.75
C PRO A 286 4.84 -3.01 23.98
N GLN A 287 5.19 -2.66 25.22
CA GLN A 287 6.52 -2.21 25.65
C GLN A 287 7.64 -3.27 25.53
N SER A 288 7.38 -4.42 24.92
CA SER A 288 8.38 -5.47 24.72
C SER A 288 8.50 -5.82 23.24
N ARG A 289 9.60 -5.36 22.64
CA ARG A 289 10.53 -6.12 21.78
C ARG A 289 11.32 -5.14 20.89
N ASN A 290 12.63 -5.11 21.11
CA ASN A 290 13.61 -4.39 20.30
C ASN A 290 13.63 -4.81 18.80
N HIS A 291 12.84 -5.81 18.39
CA HIS A 291 12.68 -6.25 17.00
C HIS A 291 11.70 -5.40 16.17
N LEU A 292 10.83 -4.58 16.80
CA LEU A 292 9.85 -3.77 16.07
C LEU A 292 10.44 -2.52 15.40
N LYS A 293 11.63 -2.06 15.83
CA LYS A 293 12.33 -0.95 15.17
C LYS A 293 12.79 -1.31 13.75
N GLN A 294 13.05 -2.60 13.49
CA GLN A 294 13.37 -3.11 12.16
C GLN A 294 12.13 -3.19 11.25
N LEU A 295 10.94 -3.46 11.79
CA LEU A 295 9.69 -3.49 11.00
C LEU A 295 9.26 -2.12 10.45
N PHE A 296 9.62 -1.02 11.11
CA PHE A 296 9.29 0.32 10.63
C PHE A 296 10.12 0.71 9.40
N HIS A 297 11.36 0.23 9.28
CA HIS A 297 12.20 0.40 8.09
C HIS A 297 11.68 -0.40 6.88
N ILE A 298 10.97 -1.51 7.12
CA ILE A 298 10.39 -2.37 6.07
C ILE A 298 9.14 -1.73 5.44
N CYS A 299 8.47 -0.79 6.11
CA CYS A 299 7.23 -0.14 5.65
C CYS A 299 7.36 0.66 4.33
N CYS A 300 8.59 0.97 3.90
CA CYS A 300 8.86 1.63 2.62
C CYS A 300 9.85 0.85 1.75
N GLY A 301 10.39 -0.29 2.19
CA GLY A 301 11.61 -0.86 1.61
C GLY A 301 11.39 -1.93 0.54
N ALA A 302 10.46 -2.86 0.74
CA ALA A 302 10.60 -4.17 0.08
C ALA A 302 10.39 -4.17 -1.46
N ILE A 303 9.53 -3.31 -1.99
CA ILE A 303 9.34 -3.18 -3.45
C ILE A 303 10.15 -1.98 -3.99
N SER A 304 10.61 -1.11 -3.09
CA SER A 304 11.40 0.07 -3.38
C SER A 304 12.85 -0.22 -3.78
N LEU A 305 13.42 -1.36 -3.38
CA LEU A 305 14.85 -1.58 -3.60
C LEU A 305 15.23 -2.10 -4.97
N LEU A 306 14.28 -2.64 -5.74
CA LEU A 306 14.54 -3.02 -7.12
C LEU A 306 14.91 -1.78 -7.97
N GLU A 307 14.45 -0.58 -7.55
CA GLU A 307 14.88 0.71 -8.12
C GLU A 307 16.06 1.35 -7.38
N MET A 308 16.28 1.06 -6.09
CA MET A 308 17.38 1.68 -5.31
C MET A 308 18.79 1.24 -5.70
N GLY A 309 18.91 0.22 -6.54
CA GLY A 309 20.18 -0.03 -7.20
C GLY A 309 20.51 1.01 -8.29
N LEU A 310 19.74 2.11 -8.42
CA LEU A 310 20.00 3.27 -9.28
C LEU A 310 20.57 4.52 -8.57
N GLN A 311 20.92 4.49 -7.27
CA GLN A 311 21.73 5.58 -6.71
C GLN A 311 22.56 5.19 -5.48
N GLY A 312 23.88 5.39 -5.58
CA GLY A 312 24.73 5.54 -4.42
C GLY A 312 24.62 6.97 -3.92
N GLU A 313 24.10 7.15 -2.72
CA GLU A 313 24.41 8.25 -1.80
C GLU A 313 23.71 7.97 -0.46
N THR A 314 24.44 8.18 0.63
CA THR A 314 24.18 7.75 2.00
C THR A 314 23.23 8.66 2.80
N GLU A 315 22.55 9.63 2.16
CA GLU A 315 21.83 10.68 2.88
C GLU A 315 20.31 10.43 3.05
N GLY A 316 19.71 9.53 2.27
CA GLY A 316 18.26 9.22 2.32
C GLY A 316 17.77 8.49 3.58
N MET A 317 18.68 7.88 4.35
CA MET A 317 18.35 7.20 5.60
C MET A 317 17.87 8.20 6.69
N GLY A 318 18.38 9.44 6.67
CA GLY A 318 18.12 10.43 7.72
C GLY A 318 16.68 10.96 7.75
N ARG A 319 16.01 11.05 6.60
CA ARG A 319 14.65 11.60 6.50
C ARG A 319 13.55 10.57 6.75
N ALA A 320 13.75 9.32 6.33
CA ALA A 320 12.92 8.19 6.72
C ALA A 320 12.96 7.94 8.24
N GLN A 321 14.13 8.14 8.87
CA GLN A 321 14.27 8.15 10.33
C GLN A 321 13.57 9.37 10.98
N GLY A 322 13.59 10.54 10.33
CA GLY A 322 12.87 11.75 10.76
C GLY A 322 11.35 11.59 10.77
N GLU A 323 10.78 11.01 9.72
CA GLU A 323 9.33 10.72 9.60
C GLU A 323 8.88 9.63 10.57
N GLY A 324 9.69 8.58 10.76
CA GLY A 324 9.47 7.57 11.78
C GLY A 324 9.56 8.13 13.20
N ALA A 325 10.50 9.06 13.47
CA ALA A 325 10.64 9.72 14.76
C ALA A 325 9.58 10.79 15.02
N ALA A 326 9.06 11.44 13.99
CA ALA A 326 7.93 12.38 14.07
C ALA A 326 6.62 11.62 14.36
N SER A 327 6.37 10.51 13.66
CA SER A 327 5.23 9.62 13.90
C SER A 327 5.29 8.99 15.32
N ALA A 328 6.48 8.58 15.77
CA ALA A 328 6.68 8.06 17.13
C ALA A 328 6.55 9.14 18.24
N ARG A 329 6.87 10.41 17.95
CA ARG A 329 6.65 11.53 18.88
C ARG A 329 5.17 11.93 18.94
N LEU A 330 4.49 11.98 17.80
CA LEU A 330 3.04 12.21 17.71
C LEU A 330 2.22 11.17 18.49
N SER A 331 2.72 9.94 18.60
CA SER A 331 2.06 8.87 19.36
C SER A 331 2.21 9.00 20.89
N ARG A 332 3.19 9.77 21.40
CA ARG A 332 3.42 9.94 22.85
C ARG A 332 2.59 11.05 23.51
N ASP A 333 2.12 12.04 22.75
CA ASP A 333 1.49 13.25 23.28
C ASP A 333 -0.06 13.28 23.18
N VAL A 334 -0.72 12.12 23.03
CA VAL A 334 -2.18 12.07 22.87
C VAL A 334 -2.89 11.91 24.22
N ASP A 335 -3.03 13.02 24.94
CA ASP A 335 -4.13 13.23 25.89
C ASP A 335 -5.19 14.14 25.24
N GLY A 336 -6.46 13.75 25.43
CA GLY A 336 -7.62 14.03 24.59
C GLY A 336 -8.13 15.47 24.40
N THR A 337 -7.28 16.50 24.49
CA THR A 337 -7.69 17.91 24.29
C THR A 337 -6.86 18.69 23.26
N HIS A 338 -5.97 18.03 22.51
CA HIS A 338 -4.97 18.73 21.66
C HIS A 338 -5.04 18.50 20.14
N LEU A 339 -6.21 18.20 19.56
CA LEU A 339 -6.36 18.22 18.09
C LEU A 339 -6.08 19.61 17.47
N LEU A 340 -6.24 20.71 18.23
CA LEU A 340 -5.85 22.06 17.79
C LEU A 340 -4.32 22.31 17.85
N HIS A 341 -3.56 21.52 18.60
CA HIS A 341 -2.11 21.72 18.76
C HIS A 341 -1.27 20.95 17.72
N CYS A 342 -1.76 19.80 17.22
CA CYS A 342 -1.19 19.13 16.03
C CYS A 342 -1.12 20.07 14.82
N LYS A 343 -2.15 20.91 14.64
CA LYS A 343 -2.21 21.92 13.57
C LYS A 343 -1.12 23.01 13.72
N ARG A 344 -0.77 23.39 14.95
CA ARG A 344 0.25 24.41 15.25
C ARG A 344 1.68 23.88 15.20
N PHE A 345 1.93 22.60 15.52
CA PHE A 345 3.28 22.02 15.48
C PHE A 345 3.74 21.73 14.04
N SER A 346 2.84 21.16 13.20
CA SER A 346 3.09 20.95 11.77
C SER A 346 3.31 22.29 11.03
N GLN A 347 2.54 23.34 11.34
CA GLN A 347 2.78 24.68 10.80
C GLN A 347 4.13 25.28 11.27
N ARG A 348 4.54 25.04 12.53
CA ARG A 348 5.83 25.55 13.05
C ARG A 348 7.05 24.89 12.41
N GLU A 349 7.01 23.59 12.15
CA GLU A 349 8.09 22.89 11.44
C GLU A 349 8.14 23.26 9.94
N ALA A 350 6.98 23.43 9.29
CA ALA A 350 6.91 23.93 7.92
C ALA A 350 7.50 25.35 7.77
N THR A 351 7.34 26.23 8.77
CA THR A 351 7.98 27.56 8.79
C THR A 351 9.46 27.56 9.20
N ARG A 352 9.95 26.55 9.94
CA ARG A 352 11.38 26.48 10.32
C ARG A 352 12.29 26.05 9.17
N SER A 353 11.75 25.32 8.19
CA SER A 353 12.46 24.96 6.95
C SER A 353 12.59 26.13 5.96
N ALA A 354 12.03 27.31 6.28
CA ALA A 354 12.06 28.52 5.45
C ALA A 354 13.11 29.58 5.90
N VAL A 355 14.06 29.24 6.77
CA VAL A 355 15.14 30.17 7.16
C VAL A 355 16.40 29.85 6.32
N PRO A 356 16.89 30.77 5.48
CA PRO A 356 18.12 30.55 4.73
C PRO A 356 19.32 30.54 5.68
N PRO A 357 20.36 29.71 5.44
CA PRO A 357 21.51 29.65 6.32
C PRO A 357 22.27 30.98 6.31
N ARG A 358 22.65 31.45 7.51
CA ARG A 358 23.53 32.61 7.71
C ARG A 358 24.89 32.30 7.08
N THR A 359 25.34 33.18 6.20
CA THR A 359 26.68 33.20 5.61
C THR A 359 27.71 33.65 6.64
N THR A 360 28.77 32.86 6.84
CA THR A 360 30.07 33.32 7.35
C THR A 360 31.17 32.90 6.37
N PRO A 361 32.17 33.76 6.08
CA PRO A 361 33.02 33.63 4.90
C PRO A 361 34.24 32.76 5.17
N ALA A 362 34.60 31.90 4.21
CA ALA A 362 35.89 31.22 4.19
C ALA A 362 36.58 31.45 2.82
N SER A 363 37.60 32.31 2.90
CA SER A 363 38.86 32.35 2.15
C SER A 363 39.07 31.46 0.91
N SER A 364 39.28 32.14 -0.22
CA SER A 364 40.35 31.98 -1.24
C SER A 364 41.03 30.62 -1.46
N LEU A 365 40.91 30.12 -2.69
CA LEU A 365 41.89 29.46 -3.58
C LEU A 365 41.02 28.82 -4.69
N GLY A 366 41.15 29.02 -6.01
CA GLY A 366 42.23 29.53 -6.84
C GLY A 366 42.36 28.61 -8.07
N HIS A 367 41.48 28.79 -9.07
CA HIS A 367 41.57 28.34 -10.49
C HIS A 367 41.63 26.83 -10.85
N PRO A 368 41.44 26.43 -12.13
CA PRO A 368 40.50 26.94 -13.15
C PRO A 368 39.72 25.82 -13.88
N LEU A 369 38.67 26.27 -14.58
CA LEU A 369 37.98 25.65 -15.71
C LEU A 369 38.87 24.83 -16.67
N LEU A 370 38.37 23.67 -17.11
CA LEU A 370 38.60 23.17 -18.46
C LEU A 370 37.35 22.45 -19.00
N PHE A 371 36.94 22.94 -20.17
CA PHE A 371 35.86 22.48 -21.03
C PHE A 371 36.32 21.31 -21.92
N LEU A 372 35.34 20.54 -22.43
CA LEU A 372 35.36 19.59 -23.58
C LEU A 372 36.00 18.23 -23.27
N TYR A 373 35.40 17.07 -23.56
CA TYR A 373 34.48 16.66 -24.64
C TYR A 373 33.32 15.80 -24.13
#